data_AF-A0A925WTX5-F1
#
_entry.id   AF-A0A925WTX5-F1
#
_cell.length_a   1.000
_cell.length_b   1.000
_cell.length_c   1.000
_cell.angle_alpha   90.00
_cell.angle_beta   90.00
_cell.angle_gamma   90.00
#
_symmetry.space_group_name_H-M   'P 1'
#
loop_
_entity.id
_entity.type
_entity.pdbx_description
1 polymer ?
#
loop_
_entity_poly.entity_id
_entity_poly.type
_entity_poly.pdbx_seq_one_letter_code
_entity_poly.pdbx_strand_id
1 'polypeptide(L)'
;MRPDELNAKNGRERPVLQRRKVAILAAIAAGFAVSASADPAPSQSAEKQPFTRILRASYAGSHEVVSGSEFNKTLFEDKLTKQQLVTHLQQRALIHNELHRVLIGADPALRIPYGAPQKNVLVLLFSDLIALGSGWPTGPQARPLTSEFLQQIRASEKQGPYFALGVHHVYYGGITNGGRMIGEKIADTVRFTSTYYSKSDGYEDYLPEINKVTDPAARKEMIRGGRAAYQYIIASSNEEIFKAEK
;
A
#
# COMPACT_ATOMS: atom_id res chain seq x y z
N MET A 1 -16.24 -70.81 -30.67
CA MET A 1 -16.52 -70.83 -29.22
C MET A 1 -16.59 -69.37 -28.80
N ARG A 2 -17.76 -68.74 -28.65
CA ARG A 2 -18.79 -68.82 -27.58
C ARG A 2 -18.25 -68.50 -26.16
N PRO A 3 -19.06 -67.77 -25.36
CA PRO A 3 -18.67 -66.64 -24.51
C PRO A 3 -18.79 -66.97 -23.01
N ASP A 4 -18.87 -65.94 -22.14
CA ASP A 4 -19.22 -65.90 -20.70
C ASP A 4 -18.01 -65.57 -19.78
N GLU A 5 -18.07 -64.82 -18.68
CA GLU A 5 -19.00 -63.85 -18.08
C GLU A 5 -18.21 -63.10 -16.99
N LEU A 6 -18.59 -61.84 -16.72
CA LEU A 6 -18.62 -61.11 -15.43
C LEU A 6 -17.53 -61.36 -14.34
N ASN A 7 -16.85 -60.29 -13.88
CA ASN A 7 -17.19 -59.63 -12.59
C ASN A 7 -16.38 -58.35 -12.31
N ALA A 8 -17.01 -57.45 -11.54
CA ALA A 8 -16.65 -56.08 -11.22
C ALA A 8 -15.43 -55.88 -10.29
N LYS A 9 -14.78 -54.71 -10.37
CA LYS A 9 -14.62 -53.78 -9.22
C LYS A 9 -14.00 -52.42 -9.59
N ASN A 10 -14.64 -51.41 -9.02
CA ASN A 10 -14.32 -49.98 -8.99
C ASN A 10 -12.84 -49.63 -8.72
N GLY A 11 -12.35 -48.60 -9.42
CA GLY A 11 -11.12 -47.88 -9.07
C GLY A 11 -11.09 -46.49 -9.71
N ARG A 12 -11.92 -45.57 -9.21
CA ARG A 12 -11.79 -44.13 -9.50
C ARG A 12 -10.60 -43.57 -8.73
N GLU A 13 -9.48 -43.32 -9.39
CA GLU A 13 -8.45 -42.42 -8.84
C GLU A 13 -8.81 -40.97 -9.20
N ARG A 14 -8.96 -40.16 -8.15
CA ARG A 14 -9.25 -38.72 -8.23
C ARG A 14 -7.94 -37.93 -8.39
N PRO A 15 -7.95 -36.78 -9.07
CA PRO A 15 -6.78 -35.91 -9.17
C PRO A 15 -6.53 -35.16 -7.84
N VAL A 16 -5.37 -35.37 -7.22
CA VAL A 16 -4.93 -34.71 -5.97
C VAL A 16 -3.94 -33.57 -6.26
N LEU A 17 -4.17 -32.75 -7.31
CA LEU A 17 -3.29 -31.62 -7.62
C LEU A 17 -3.97 -30.23 -7.71
N GLN A 18 -5.25 -30.12 -7.38
CA GLN A 18 -5.95 -28.81 -7.39
C GLN A 18 -6.19 -28.18 -6.01
N ARG A 19 -5.90 -28.89 -4.89
CA ARG A 19 -6.21 -28.38 -3.54
C ARG A 19 -5.10 -27.55 -2.88
N ARG A 20 -3.88 -27.49 -3.44
CA ARG A 20 -2.78 -26.72 -2.83
C ARG A 20 -2.75 -25.23 -3.19
N LYS A 21 -3.37 -24.81 -4.30
CA LYS A 21 -3.39 -23.38 -4.70
C LYS A 21 -4.40 -22.53 -3.92
N VAL A 22 -5.47 -23.12 -3.39
CA VAL A 22 -6.51 -22.39 -2.63
C VAL A 22 -6.09 -22.13 -1.18
N ALA A 23 -5.21 -22.95 -0.60
CA ALA A 23 -4.77 -22.82 0.79
C ALA A 23 -3.83 -21.62 1.03
N ILE A 24 -3.05 -21.20 0.03
CA ILE A 24 -2.09 -20.09 0.18
C ILE A 24 -2.81 -18.73 0.19
N LEU A 25 -3.85 -18.55 -0.63
CA LEU A 25 -4.67 -17.33 -0.61
C LEU A 25 -5.45 -17.15 0.71
N ALA A 26 -5.93 -18.25 1.32
CA ALA A 26 -6.58 -18.20 2.63
C ALA A 26 -5.58 -17.95 3.78
N ALA A 27 -4.33 -18.43 3.65
CA ALA A 27 -3.27 -18.16 4.62
C ALA A 27 -2.78 -16.70 4.58
N ILE A 28 -2.89 -16.01 3.43
CA ILE A 28 -2.63 -14.56 3.35
C ILE A 28 -3.76 -13.77 4.02
N ALA A 29 -5.03 -14.18 3.90
CA ALA A 29 -6.09 -13.56 4.71
C ALA A 29 -5.94 -13.84 6.22
N ALA A 30 -5.45 -15.03 6.59
CA ALA A 30 -5.27 -15.43 7.99
C ALA A 30 -3.96 -14.93 8.64
N GLY A 31 -2.90 -14.66 7.87
CA GLY A 31 -1.64 -14.08 8.34
C GLY A 31 -1.69 -12.56 8.55
N PHE A 32 -2.77 -11.91 8.09
CA PHE A 32 -3.06 -10.51 8.34
C PHE A 32 -4.09 -10.29 9.46
N ALA A 33 -4.57 -11.36 10.10
CA ALA A 33 -5.34 -11.27 11.32
C ALA A 33 -4.40 -10.95 12.51
N VAL A 34 -3.91 -9.72 12.57
CA VAL A 34 -3.60 -9.14 13.89
C VAL A 34 -4.95 -9.07 14.59
N SER A 35 -5.15 -9.93 15.60
CA SER A 35 -6.32 -9.89 16.47
C SER A 35 -6.66 -8.45 16.80
N ALA A 36 -7.75 -7.95 16.23
CA ALA A 36 -8.51 -6.88 16.85
C ALA A 36 -9.18 -7.51 18.07
N SER A 37 -8.40 -7.73 19.13
CA SER A 37 -8.97 -7.93 20.45
C SER A 37 -9.76 -6.66 20.74
N ALA A 38 -11.08 -6.79 20.69
CA ALA A 38 -11.97 -5.81 21.28
C ALA A 38 -11.68 -5.82 22.78
N ASP A 39 -10.78 -4.94 23.22
CA ASP A 39 -10.56 -4.71 24.64
C ASP A 39 -11.89 -4.30 25.28
N PRO A 40 -12.20 -4.81 26.49
CA PRO A 40 -13.41 -4.43 27.21
C PRO A 40 -13.39 -2.92 27.46
N ALA A 41 -14.56 -2.30 27.33
CA ALA A 41 -14.72 -0.85 27.43
C ALA A 41 -14.11 -0.30 28.73
N PRO A 42 -13.13 0.63 28.66
CA PRO A 42 -12.62 1.27 29.85
C PRO A 42 -13.61 2.34 30.32
N SER A 43 -14.05 2.18 31.55
CA SER A 43 -14.78 3.17 32.33
C SER A 43 -13.99 4.48 32.43
N GLN A 44 -14.61 5.55 31.92
CA GLN A 44 -14.39 6.98 32.15
C GLN A 44 -13.10 7.40 32.90
N SER A 45 -12.03 7.58 32.14
CA SER A 45 -11.43 8.91 32.01
C SER A 45 -11.40 9.21 30.50
N ALA A 46 -11.92 10.35 30.06
CA ALA A 46 -11.93 10.72 28.65
C ALA A 46 -10.51 11.12 28.21
N GLU A 47 -9.58 10.17 28.20
CA GLU A 47 -8.34 10.31 27.44
C GLU A 47 -8.74 10.54 25.99
N LYS A 48 -8.50 11.76 25.50
CA LYS A 48 -8.68 12.10 24.09
C LYS A 48 -7.90 11.08 23.27
N GLN A 49 -8.63 10.20 22.59
CA GLN A 49 -8.05 9.16 21.74
C GLN A 49 -6.98 9.77 20.81
N PRO A 50 -5.76 9.17 20.71
CA PRO A 50 -4.72 9.66 19.82
C PRO A 50 -5.23 9.79 18.39
N PHE A 51 -4.84 10.87 17.70
CA PHE A 51 -5.33 11.14 16.35
C PHE A 51 -4.93 10.04 15.36
N THR A 52 -3.77 9.41 15.53
CA THR A 52 -3.35 8.23 14.75
C THR A 52 -4.33 7.05 14.87
N ARG A 53 -4.96 6.86 16.03
CA ARG A 53 -5.99 5.82 16.22
C ARG A 53 -7.30 6.20 15.51
N ILE A 54 -7.64 7.49 15.45
CA ILE A 54 -8.79 8.00 14.68
C ILE A 54 -8.54 7.83 13.17
N LEU A 55 -7.33 8.14 12.69
CA LEU A 55 -6.93 7.93 11.29
C LEU A 55 -7.07 6.44 10.92
N ARG A 56 -6.47 5.54 11.72
CA ARG A 56 -6.59 4.09 11.50
C ARG A 56 -8.05 3.63 11.42
N ALA A 57 -8.90 4.06 12.35
CA ALA A 57 -10.33 3.73 12.34
C ALA A 57 -11.06 4.30 11.10
N SER A 58 -10.67 5.50 10.65
CA SER A 58 -11.27 6.16 9.49
C SER A 58 -10.97 5.45 8.16
N TYR A 59 -10.01 4.52 8.17
CA TYR A 59 -9.54 3.73 7.03
C TYR A 59 -9.84 2.24 7.17
N ALA A 60 -10.56 1.81 8.21
CA ALA A 60 -10.83 0.41 8.50
C ALA A 60 -11.37 -0.35 7.27
N GLY A 61 -10.87 -1.57 7.03
CA GLY A 61 -11.20 -2.39 5.86
C GLY A 61 -10.35 -2.10 4.62
N SER A 62 -9.65 -0.97 4.56
CA SER A 62 -8.87 -0.61 3.35
C SER A 62 -7.60 -1.44 3.21
N HIS A 63 -6.96 -1.85 4.32
CA HIS A 63 -5.76 -2.69 4.28
C HIS A 63 -6.06 -4.07 3.68
N GLU A 64 -7.18 -4.67 4.07
CA GLU A 64 -7.66 -5.97 3.61
C GLU A 64 -8.04 -5.93 2.12
N VAL A 65 -8.64 -4.82 1.66
CA VAL A 65 -8.94 -4.66 0.23
C VAL A 65 -7.65 -4.46 -0.58
N VAL A 66 -6.68 -3.70 -0.06
CA VAL A 66 -5.39 -3.51 -0.73
C VAL A 66 -4.61 -4.82 -0.83
N SER A 67 -4.61 -5.66 0.21
CA SER A 67 -3.92 -6.96 0.18
C SER A 67 -4.51 -7.90 -0.88
N GLY A 68 -5.81 -7.78 -1.18
CA GLY A 68 -6.49 -8.50 -2.25
C GLY A 68 -6.41 -7.88 -3.65
N SER A 69 -5.62 -6.82 -3.87
CA SER A 69 -5.49 -6.18 -5.19
C SER A 69 -4.75 -7.03 -6.23
N GLU A 70 -4.98 -6.79 -7.51
CA GLU A 70 -4.33 -7.52 -8.61
C GLU A 70 -2.79 -7.41 -8.58
N PHE A 71 -2.22 -6.26 -8.23
CA PHE A 71 -0.78 -6.13 -8.00
C PHE A 71 -0.28 -7.14 -6.97
N ASN A 72 -0.94 -7.21 -5.80
CA ASN A 72 -0.54 -8.11 -4.73
C ASN A 72 -0.79 -9.58 -5.12
N LYS A 73 -1.93 -9.91 -5.73
CA LYS A 73 -2.18 -11.27 -6.24
C LYS A 73 -1.07 -11.71 -7.21
N THR A 74 -0.77 -10.90 -8.21
CA THR A 74 0.27 -11.17 -9.21
C THR A 74 1.66 -11.30 -8.56
N LEU A 75 1.99 -10.48 -7.58
CA LEU A 75 3.21 -10.59 -6.78
C LEU A 75 3.26 -11.90 -5.98
N PHE A 76 2.21 -12.21 -5.21
CA PHE A 76 2.18 -13.38 -4.35
C PHE A 76 2.03 -14.71 -5.11
N GLU A 77 1.56 -14.67 -6.35
CA GLU A 77 1.56 -15.80 -7.29
C GLU A 77 2.90 -15.96 -8.04
N ASP A 78 3.92 -15.17 -7.74
CA ASP A 78 5.23 -15.17 -8.40
C ASP A 78 5.19 -14.83 -9.89
N LYS A 79 4.21 -14.00 -10.30
CA LYS A 79 3.99 -13.59 -11.69
C LYS A 79 4.27 -12.11 -11.96
N LEU A 80 4.62 -11.33 -10.94
CA LEU A 80 4.94 -9.91 -11.13
C LEU A 80 6.18 -9.80 -12.02
N THR A 81 6.07 -9.01 -13.08
CA THR A 81 7.18 -8.75 -13.99
C THR A 81 7.98 -7.54 -13.53
N LYS A 82 9.24 -7.45 -13.97
CA LYS A 82 10.08 -6.28 -13.75
C LYS A 82 9.43 -5.00 -14.28
N GLN A 83 8.75 -5.05 -15.43
CA GLN A 83 8.09 -3.89 -16.04
C GLN A 83 6.88 -3.42 -15.22
N GLN A 84 6.09 -4.36 -14.67
CA GLN A 84 5.01 -4.03 -13.75
C GLN A 84 5.56 -3.34 -12.49
N LEU A 85 6.65 -3.85 -11.91
CA LEU A 85 7.30 -3.21 -10.77
C LEU A 85 7.78 -1.79 -11.10
N VAL A 86 8.46 -1.60 -12.25
CA VAL A 86 8.91 -0.27 -12.69
C VAL A 86 7.72 0.69 -12.80
N THR A 87 6.63 0.25 -13.44
CA THR A 87 5.42 1.07 -13.59
C THR A 87 4.85 1.47 -12.23
N HIS A 88 4.75 0.52 -11.29
CA HIS A 88 4.28 0.77 -9.93
C HIS A 88 5.14 1.78 -9.19
N LEU A 89 6.47 1.63 -9.23
CA LEU A 89 7.39 2.56 -8.57
C LEU A 89 7.38 3.94 -9.23
N GLN A 90 7.22 4.04 -10.55
CA GLN A 90 7.08 5.32 -11.23
C GLN A 90 5.84 6.10 -10.75
N GLN A 91 4.68 5.45 -10.64
CA GLN A 91 3.49 6.14 -10.15
C GLN A 91 3.64 6.57 -8.69
N ARG A 92 4.32 5.78 -7.85
CA ARG A 92 4.66 6.16 -6.47
C ARG A 92 5.65 7.32 -6.40
N ALA A 93 6.65 7.35 -7.27
CA ALA A 93 7.61 8.45 -7.35
C ALA A 93 6.93 9.77 -7.70
N LEU A 94 6.00 9.77 -8.67
CA LEU A 94 5.21 10.96 -9.00
C LEU A 94 4.40 11.47 -7.80
N ILE A 95 3.75 10.57 -7.07
CA ILE A 95 2.95 10.93 -5.89
C ILE A 95 3.84 11.47 -4.78
N HIS A 96 4.89 10.74 -4.38
CA HIS A 96 5.80 11.20 -3.33
C HIS A 96 6.48 12.51 -3.69
N ASN A 97 6.78 12.76 -4.97
CA ASN A 97 7.34 14.03 -5.41
C ASN A 97 6.36 15.19 -5.23
N GLU A 98 5.08 14.97 -5.54
CA GLU A 98 4.05 15.97 -5.32
C GLU A 98 3.80 16.22 -3.83
N LEU A 99 3.77 15.16 -3.02
CA LEU A 99 3.69 15.28 -1.55
C LEU A 99 4.87 16.06 -1.00
N HIS A 100 6.07 15.78 -1.48
CA HIS A 100 7.28 16.50 -1.08
C HIS A 100 7.15 18.00 -1.38
N ARG A 101 6.73 18.36 -2.60
CA ARG A 101 6.52 19.77 -3.01
C ARG A 101 5.57 20.49 -2.06
N VAL A 102 4.42 19.89 -1.76
CA VAL A 102 3.41 20.51 -0.88
C VAL A 102 3.90 20.59 0.56
N LEU A 103 4.49 19.52 1.09
CA LEU A 103 4.84 19.45 2.52
C LEU A 103 6.10 20.25 2.86
N ILE A 104 7.06 20.38 1.95
CA ILE A 104 8.24 21.25 2.15
C ILE A 104 7.90 22.73 1.91
N GLY A 105 6.93 23.03 1.05
CA GLY A 105 6.45 24.37 0.76
C GLY A 105 5.46 24.93 1.78
N ALA A 106 5.04 24.10 2.76
CA ALA A 106 4.14 24.53 3.81
C ALA A 106 4.76 25.61 4.70
N ASP A 107 3.91 26.51 5.23
CA ASP A 107 4.33 27.54 6.18
C ASP A 107 5.09 26.89 7.36
N PRO A 108 6.34 27.30 7.64
CA PRO A 108 7.13 26.78 8.77
C PRO A 108 6.41 26.89 10.12
N ALA A 109 5.51 27.86 10.30
CA ALA A 109 4.72 28.02 11.51
C ALA A 109 3.77 26.83 11.77
N LEU A 110 3.35 26.11 10.74
CA LEU A 110 2.44 24.95 10.85
C LEU A 110 3.14 23.69 11.38
N ARG A 111 4.48 23.66 11.43
CA ARG A 111 5.30 22.54 11.95
C ARG A 111 4.85 21.18 11.40
N ILE A 112 4.80 21.07 10.08
CA ILE A 112 4.38 19.83 9.40
C ILE A 112 5.36 18.69 9.72
N PRO A 113 4.88 17.50 10.13
CA PRO A 113 5.73 16.36 10.46
C PRO A 113 6.29 15.72 9.18
N TYR A 114 7.30 16.36 8.60
CA TYR A 114 7.93 15.95 7.33
C TYR A 114 9.44 16.22 7.38
N GLY A 115 10.14 15.35 8.12
CA GLY A 115 11.56 15.45 8.43
C GLY A 115 12.48 14.70 7.46
N ALA A 116 13.74 14.53 7.87
CA ALA A 116 14.76 13.86 7.06
C ALA A 116 14.37 12.42 6.65
N PRO A 117 13.84 11.54 7.52
CA PRO A 117 13.40 10.20 7.12
C PRO A 117 12.31 10.21 6.05
N GLN A 118 11.31 11.09 6.18
CA GLN A 118 10.22 11.21 5.21
C GLN A 118 10.71 11.73 3.84
N LYS A 119 11.67 12.65 3.83
CA LYS A 119 12.30 13.15 2.59
C LYS A 119 13.17 12.09 1.92
N ASN A 120 13.82 11.23 2.69
CA ASN A 120 14.69 10.17 2.17
C ASN A 120 13.94 9.16 1.29
N VAL A 121 12.63 9.03 1.43
CA VAL A 121 11.78 8.17 0.58
C VAL A 121 11.98 8.45 -0.92
N LEU A 122 12.14 9.71 -1.32
CA LEU A 122 12.41 10.07 -2.72
C LEU A 122 13.77 9.57 -3.21
N VAL A 123 14.79 9.64 -2.36
CA VAL A 123 16.14 9.15 -2.67
C VAL A 123 16.14 7.65 -2.87
N LEU A 124 15.39 6.91 -2.04
CA LEU A 124 15.22 5.47 -2.17
C LEU A 124 14.49 5.09 -3.47
N LEU A 125 13.39 5.79 -3.79
CA LEU A 125 12.68 5.57 -5.07
C LEU A 125 13.55 5.88 -6.29
N PHE A 126 14.32 6.96 -6.23
CA PHE A 126 15.23 7.33 -7.30
C PHE A 126 16.28 6.23 -7.52
N SER A 127 16.89 5.76 -6.45
CA SER A 127 17.89 4.68 -6.48
C SER A 127 17.31 3.40 -7.07
N ASP A 128 16.10 3.03 -6.66
CA ASP A 128 15.42 1.82 -7.14
C ASP A 128 15.08 1.91 -8.64
N LEU A 129 14.56 3.05 -9.10
CA LEU A 129 14.22 3.25 -10.50
C LEU A 129 15.47 3.17 -11.40
N ILE A 130 16.57 3.82 -11.00
CA ILE A 130 17.85 3.76 -11.71
C ILE A 130 18.37 2.32 -11.77
N ALA A 131 18.37 1.60 -10.64
CA ALA A 131 18.84 0.21 -10.58
C ALA A 131 17.98 -0.74 -11.44
N LEU A 132 16.69 -0.43 -11.62
CA LEU A 132 15.81 -1.16 -12.51
C LEU A 132 16.00 -0.80 -13.99
N GLY A 133 16.83 0.20 -14.31
CA GLY A 133 17.08 0.68 -15.67
C GLY A 133 16.04 1.69 -16.17
N SER A 134 15.33 2.34 -15.25
CA SER A 134 14.31 3.35 -15.55
C SER A 134 14.78 4.76 -15.16
N GLY A 135 14.28 5.77 -15.84
CA GLY A 135 14.47 7.17 -15.46
C GLY A 135 13.46 7.62 -14.40
N TRP A 136 13.73 8.78 -13.80
CA TRP A 136 12.74 9.46 -12.95
C TRP A 136 11.51 9.84 -13.78
N PRO A 137 10.29 9.51 -13.33
CA PRO A 137 9.09 9.79 -14.10
C PRO A 137 8.76 11.29 -14.11
N THR A 138 8.18 11.74 -15.22
CA THR A 138 7.65 13.09 -15.39
C THR A 138 6.12 13.08 -15.43
N GLY A 139 5.48 14.24 -15.30
CA GLY A 139 4.02 14.38 -15.35
C GLY A 139 3.34 13.67 -16.53
N PRO A 140 3.86 13.75 -17.76
CA PRO A 140 3.31 13.01 -18.92
C PRO A 140 3.33 11.48 -18.79
N GLN A 141 4.16 10.92 -17.91
CA GLN A 141 4.23 9.48 -17.63
C GLN A 141 3.26 9.06 -16.49
N ALA A 142 2.51 10.00 -15.92
CA ALA A 142 1.44 9.69 -14.98
C ALA A 142 0.33 8.92 -15.71
N ARG A 143 -0.05 7.77 -15.16
CA ARG A 143 -1.24 7.04 -15.63
C ARG A 143 -2.51 7.83 -15.31
N PRO A 144 -3.65 7.58 -15.98
CA PRO A 144 -4.86 8.39 -15.81
C PRO A 144 -5.28 8.57 -14.33
N LEU A 145 -5.36 7.48 -13.57
CA LEU A 145 -5.69 7.54 -12.14
C LEU A 145 -4.66 8.34 -11.34
N THR A 146 -3.37 8.21 -11.67
CA THR A 146 -2.30 8.94 -11.00
C THR A 146 -2.38 10.43 -11.33
N SER A 147 -2.66 10.79 -12.59
CA SER A 147 -2.85 12.17 -13.03
C SER A 147 -4.01 12.83 -12.28
N GLU A 148 -5.17 12.16 -12.20
CA GLU A 148 -6.33 12.63 -11.44
C GLU A 148 -6.01 12.80 -9.95
N PHE A 149 -5.31 11.84 -9.35
CA PHE A 149 -4.94 11.90 -7.95
C PHE A 149 -3.93 13.03 -7.65
N LEU A 150 -2.95 13.24 -8.54
CA LEU A 150 -2.03 14.38 -8.45
C LEU A 150 -2.76 15.72 -8.57
N GLN A 151 -3.75 15.83 -9.45
CA GLN A 151 -4.60 17.02 -9.56
C GLN A 151 -5.38 17.27 -8.26
N GLN A 152 -5.90 16.21 -7.62
CA GLN A 152 -6.58 16.32 -6.35
C GLN A 152 -5.65 16.82 -5.23
N ILE A 153 -4.41 16.30 -5.16
CA ILE A 153 -3.39 16.78 -4.22
C ILE A 153 -3.12 18.27 -4.45
N ARG A 154 -2.88 18.69 -5.70
CA ARG A 154 -2.62 20.10 -6.05
C ARG A 154 -3.80 21.01 -5.72
N ALA A 155 -5.02 20.58 -6.03
CA ALA A 155 -6.22 21.35 -5.75
C ALA A 155 -6.41 21.57 -4.24
N SER A 156 -6.01 20.59 -3.41
CA SER A 156 -6.11 20.65 -1.95
C SER A 156 -5.18 21.66 -1.29
N GLU A 157 -4.10 22.07 -1.97
CA GLU A 157 -3.09 22.99 -1.43
C GLU A 157 -3.69 24.36 -1.05
N LYS A 158 -4.77 24.76 -1.73
CA LYS A 158 -5.53 25.98 -1.41
C LYS A 158 -6.16 25.95 -0.01
N GLN A 159 -6.39 24.76 0.55
CA GLN A 159 -6.90 24.56 1.92
C GLN A 159 -5.78 24.28 2.93
N GLY A 160 -4.52 24.30 2.50
CA GLY A 160 -3.35 23.99 3.31
C GLY A 160 -2.79 22.59 3.08
N PRO A 161 -1.73 22.21 3.81
CA PRO A 161 -0.93 21.02 3.51
C PRO A 161 -1.54 19.72 4.05
N TYR A 162 -2.59 19.80 4.86
CA TYR A 162 -3.06 18.68 5.67
C TYR A 162 -3.71 17.55 4.86
N PHE A 163 -4.30 17.85 3.70
CA PHE A 163 -4.71 16.78 2.78
C PHE A 163 -3.51 15.96 2.29
N ALA A 164 -2.46 16.64 1.80
CA ALA A 164 -1.22 15.99 1.38
C ALA A 164 -0.56 15.24 2.55
N LEU A 165 -0.60 15.78 3.77
CA LEU A 165 -0.09 15.08 4.94
C LEU A 165 -0.88 13.80 5.24
N GLY A 166 -2.20 13.82 5.07
CA GLY A 166 -3.06 12.64 5.15
C GLY A 166 -2.70 11.57 4.12
N VAL A 167 -2.45 11.98 2.87
CA VAL A 167 -1.97 11.08 1.81
C VAL A 167 -0.60 10.50 2.19
N HIS A 168 0.34 11.35 2.60
CA HIS A 168 1.67 10.93 3.03
C HIS A 168 1.61 9.93 4.18
N HIS A 169 0.76 10.15 5.18
CA HIS A 169 0.57 9.24 6.30
C HIS A 169 0.23 7.81 5.84
N VAL A 170 -0.67 7.67 4.85
CA VAL A 170 -1.04 6.36 4.29
C VAL A 170 0.12 5.72 3.52
N TYR A 171 0.78 6.48 2.65
CA TYR A 171 1.90 5.95 1.86
C TYR A 171 3.10 5.56 2.72
N TYR A 172 3.48 6.46 3.63
CA TYR A 172 4.63 6.29 4.51
C TYR A 172 4.39 5.15 5.50
N GLY A 173 3.21 5.12 6.15
CA GLY A 173 2.82 4.00 7.00
C GLY A 173 2.76 2.68 6.25
N GLY A 174 2.25 2.66 5.01
CA GLY A 174 2.18 1.43 4.21
C GLY A 174 3.54 0.85 3.79
N ILE A 175 4.58 1.69 3.66
CA ILE A 175 5.93 1.19 3.32
C ILE A 175 6.78 0.84 4.52
N THR A 176 6.52 1.44 5.69
CA THR A 176 7.23 1.13 6.93
C THR A 176 6.56 0.00 7.71
N ASN A 177 5.22 -0.05 7.70
CA ASN A 177 4.42 -1.08 8.38
C ASN A 177 3.83 -2.06 7.35
N GLY A 178 4.38 -3.27 7.29
CA GLY A 178 3.98 -4.32 6.33
C GLY A 178 4.66 -4.21 4.96
N GLY A 179 5.23 -3.05 4.62
CA GLY A 179 5.99 -2.88 3.37
C GLY A 179 7.24 -3.76 3.26
N ARG A 180 7.83 -4.17 4.38
CA ARG A 180 8.98 -5.09 4.41
C ARG A 180 8.67 -6.43 3.75
N MET A 181 7.53 -7.05 4.09
CA MET A 181 7.08 -8.32 3.48
C MET A 181 6.85 -8.17 1.97
N ILE A 182 6.27 -7.04 1.54
CA ILE A 182 6.11 -6.74 0.11
C ILE A 182 7.48 -6.65 -0.57
N GLY A 183 8.44 -5.96 0.05
CA GLY A 183 9.81 -5.85 -0.44
C GLY A 183 10.53 -7.20 -0.54
N GLU A 184 10.38 -8.07 0.46
CA GLU A 184 10.92 -9.43 0.46
C GLU A 184 10.31 -10.25 -0.68
N LYS A 185 8.98 -10.22 -0.84
CA LYS A 185 8.32 -10.95 -1.92
C LYS A 185 8.72 -10.42 -3.30
N ILE A 186 8.90 -9.10 -3.45
CA ILE A 186 9.46 -8.50 -4.67
C ILE A 186 10.86 -9.06 -4.95
N ALA A 187 11.73 -9.14 -3.94
CA ALA A 187 13.06 -9.70 -4.10
C ALA A 187 13.02 -11.17 -4.56
N ASP A 188 12.09 -11.97 -4.04
CA ASP A 188 11.92 -13.36 -4.45
C ASP A 188 11.40 -13.49 -5.89
N THR A 189 10.36 -12.73 -6.24
CA THR A 189 9.65 -12.86 -7.52
C THR A 189 10.41 -12.24 -8.69
N VAL A 190 10.90 -10.99 -8.54
CA VAL A 190 11.57 -10.26 -9.64
C VAL A 190 13.10 -10.18 -9.49
N ARG A 191 13.67 -10.84 -8.47
CA ARG A 191 15.12 -10.86 -8.20
C ARG A 191 15.71 -9.45 -8.01
N PHE A 192 14.94 -8.56 -7.37
CA PHE A 192 15.32 -7.18 -7.11
C PHE A 192 14.99 -6.75 -5.69
N THR A 193 15.98 -6.28 -4.93
CA THR A 193 15.77 -5.74 -3.58
C THR A 193 15.42 -4.26 -3.65
N SER A 194 14.13 -3.93 -3.48
CA SER A 194 13.68 -2.54 -3.44
C SER A 194 14.12 -1.86 -2.14
N THR A 195 14.95 -0.82 -2.24
CA THR A 195 15.35 0.02 -1.10
C THR A 195 14.19 0.87 -0.60
N TYR A 196 13.26 1.27 -1.47
CA TYR A 196 12.03 1.95 -1.07
C TYR A 196 11.22 1.14 -0.06
N TYR A 197 11.08 -0.17 -0.25
CA TYR A 197 10.39 -1.04 0.70
C TYR A 197 11.28 -1.51 1.87
N SER A 198 12.56 -1.78 1.63
CA SER A 198 13.46 -2.39 2.63
C SER A 198 14.23 -1.40 3.51
N LYS A 199 14.31 -0.11 3.12
CA LYS A 199 15.09 0.92 3.83
C LYS A 199 14.31 2.18 4.22
N SER A 200 13.03 2.30 3.83
CA SER A 200 12.17 3.34 4.43
C SER A 200 11.99 3.04 5.92
N ASP A 201 12.19 4.04 6.77
CA ASP A 201 12.20 3.90 8.23
C ASP A 201 11.88 5.25 8.90
N GLY A 202 11.72 5.30 10.22
CA GLY A 202 11.39 6.49 10.99
C GLY A 202 9.88 6.73 11.13
N TYR A 203 9.09 5.66 11.13
CA TYR A 203 7.63 5.75 11.33
C TYR A 203 7.25 5.88 12.80
N GLU A 204 7.96 5.19 13.69
CA GLU A 204 7.70 5.24 15.14
C GLU A 204 7.91 6.67 15.69
N ASP A 205 8.95 7.37 15.22
CA ASP A 205 9.19 8.78 15.61
C ASP A 205 8.19 9.75 14.95
N TYR A 206 7.62 9.38 13.80
CA TYR A 206 6.65 10.21 13.06
C TYR A 206 5.25 10.18 13.69
N LEU A 207 4.83 9.03 14.25
CA LEU A 207 3.49 8.84 14.81
C LEU A 207 3.16 9.84 15.96
N PRO A 208 4.04 10.07 16.95
CA PRO A 208 3.82 11.09 17.97
C PRO A 208 3.63 12.50 17.40
N GLU A 209 4.37 12.86 16.34
CA GLU A 209 4.24 14.19 15.73
C GLU A 209 2.87 14.37 15.05
N ILE A 210 2.32 13.31 14.46
CA ILE A 210 0.95 13.35 13.90
C ILE A 210 -0.09 13.58 15.00
N ASN A 211 0.12 13.04 16.19
CA ASN A 211 -0.79 13.27 17.32
C ASN A 211 -0.79 14.74 17.81
N LYS A 212 0.24 15.53 17.48
CA LYS A 212 0.31 16.96 17.80
C LYS A 212 -0.54 17.83 16.87
N VAL A 213 -1.04 17.31 15.75
CA VAL A 213 -2.03 18.01 14.93
C VAL A 213 -3.34 18.06 15.71
N THR A 214 -3.72 19.23 16.22
CA THR A 214 -4.90 19.41 17.09
C THR A 214 -6.04 20.17 16.43
N ASP A 215 -5.74 20.98 15.41
CA ASP A 215 -6.74 21.76 14.68
C ASP A 215 -7.79 20.84 14.01
N PRO A 216 -9.09 21.02 14.30
CA PRO A 216 -10.14 20.17 13.73
C PRO A 216 -10.22 20.21 12.20
N ALA A 217 -9.97 21.37 11.57
CA ALA A 217 -10.00 21.48 10.11
C ALA A 217 -8.84 20.72 9.47
N ALA A 218 -7.62 20.86 10.00
CA ALA A 218 -6.45 20.08 9.63
C ALA A 218 -6.70 18.57 9.76
N ARG A 219 -7.26 18.13 10.90
CA ARG A 219 -7.59 16.71 11.12
C ARG A 219 -8.60 16.18 10.09
N LYS A 220 -9.63 16.96 9.79
CA LYS A 220 -10.64 16.61 8.77
C LYS A 220 -9.99 16.46 7.38
N GLU A 221 -9.09 17.37 7.02
CA GLU A 221 -8.37 17.32 5.75
C GLU A 221 -7.39 16.14 5.68
N MET A 222 -6.71 15.80 6.78
CA MET A 222 -5.86 14.60 6.83
C MET A 222 -6.67 13.31 6.63
N ILE A 223 -7.84 13.19 7.28
CA ILE A 223 -8.75 12.04 7.07
C ILE A 223 -9.19 11.97 5.61
N ARG A 224 -9.55 13.12 5.00
CA ARG A 224 -9.95 13.21 3.60
C ARG A 224 -8.81 12.76 2.67
N GLY A 225 -7.59 13.22 2.94
CA GLY A 225 -6.37 12.83 2.23
C GLY A 225 -6.08 11.35 2.29
N GLY A 226 -6.09 10.76 3.49
CA GLY A 226 -5.82 9.33 3.63
C GLY A 226 -6.90 8.44 2.99
N ARG A 227 -8.17 8.83 3.04
CA ARG A 227 -9.24 8.12 2.31
C ARG A 227 -9.03 8.17 0.81
N ALA A 228 -8.70 9.34 0.26
CA ALA A 228 -8.39 9.50 -1.15
C ALA A 228 -7.18 8.65 -1.56
N ALA A 229 -6.15 8.59 -0.71
CA ALA A 229 -4.98 7.73 -0.92
C ALA A 229 -5.36 6.24 -1.00
N TYR A 230 -6.17 5.74 -0.08
CA TYR A 230 -6.63 4.34 -0.15
C TYR A 230 -7.48 4.05 -1.38
N GLN A 231 -8.42 4.94 -1.72
CA GLN A 231 -9.24 4.82 -2.93
C GLN A 231 -8.36 4.73 -4.18
N TYR A 232 -7.37 5.63 -4.29
CA TYR A 232 -6.40 5.61 -5.37
C TYR A 232 -5.58 4.31 -5.37
N ILE A 233 -4.99 3.91 -4.24
CA ILE A 233 -4.14 2.71 -4.15
C ILE A 233 -4.93 1.47 -4.57
N ILE A 234 -6.18 1.33 -4.12
CA ILE A 234 -7.06 0.22 -4.47
C ILE A 234 -7.33 0.23 -5.98
N ALA A 235 -7.71 1.38 -6.55
CA ALA A 235 -8.01 1.47 -7.98
C ALA A 235 -6.76 1.22 -8.84
N SER A 236 -5.65 1.89 -8.54
CA SER A 236 -4.40 1.80 -9.31
C SER A 236 -3.79 0.40 -9.27
N SER A 237 -3.87 -0.27 -8.11
CA SER A 237 -3.33 -1.63 -7.93
C SER A 237 -4.18 -2.71 -8.61
N ASN A 238 -5.36 -2.36 -9.13
CA ASN A 238 -6.26 -3.26 -9.87
C ASN A 238 -6.30 -2.96 -11.38
N GLU A 239 -5.48 -2.01 -11.87
CA GLU A 239 -5.41 -1.71 -13.30
C GLU A 239 -4.93 -2.92 -14.11
N GLU A 240 -5.40 -3.05 -15.36
CA GLU A 240 -5.14 -4.22 -16.23
C GLU A 240 -3.66 -4.60 -16.34
N ILE A 241 -2.74 -3.62 -16.33
CA ILE A 241 -1.29 -3.89 -16.40
C ILE A 241 -0.81 -4.83 -15.30
N PHE A 242 -1.49 -4.90 -14.15
CA PHE A 242 -1.10 -5.74 -13.02
C PHE A 242 -1.75 -7.11 -13.01
N LYS A 243 -2.67 -7.39 -13.93
CA LYS A 243 -3.22 -8.73 -14.07
C LYS A 243 -2.20 -9.62 -14.78
N ALA A 244 -2.01 -10.83 -14.27
CA ALA A 244 -1.19 -11.81 -14.98
C ALA A 244 -1.77 -12.06 -16.38
N GLU A 245 -0.90 -12.12 -17.39
CA GLU A 245 -1.30 -12.55 -18.73
C GLU A 245 -1.92 -13.96 -18.63
N LYS A 246 -3.06 -14.15 -19.29
CA LYS A 246 -3.83 -15.41 -19.26
C LYS A 246 -3.13 -16.51 -20.02
#